data_AF-A0A522C1U1-F1
#
_entry.id   AF-A0A522C1U1-F1
#
_cell.length_a   1.000
_cell.length_b   1.000
_cell.length_c   1.000
_cell.angle_alpha   90.00
_cell.angle_beta   90.00
_cell.angle_gamma   90.00
#
_symmetry.space_group_name_H-M   'P 1'
#
loop_
_entity.id
_entity.type
_entity.pdbx_description
1 polymer ?
#
loop_
_entity_poly.entity_id
_entity_poly.type
_entity_poly.pdbx_seq_one_letter_code
_entity_poly.pdbx_strand_id
1 'polypeptide(L)'
;MSVFRRRKNQDADETEVAAVVEEAAAAVEAESPAPEPSRPLGPWDEADAPDDELNRIDLGGLRVPVPPSTEVRVDVSPEGEVVAATLVQGTSAMQVNAFAAPRRSGIWDEVRGEIAAALRESGGSATDAEGPYGTELHASV
;
A
#
# COMPACT_ATOMS: atom_id res chain seq x y z
N MET A 1 -67.36 2.05 1.10
CA MET A 1 -67.41 1.54 -0.29
C MET A 1 -66.81 2.59 -1.21
N SER A 2 -65.60 2.30 -1.71
CA SER A 2 -65.03 2.62 -3.04
C SER A 2 -65.30 4.00 -3.71
N VAL A 3 -64.36 4.70 -4.36
CA VAL A 3 -63.06 4.31 -4.95
C VAL A 3 -62.22 5.57 -5.24
N PHE A 4 -60.90 5.48 -5.08
CA PHE A 4 -59.90 6.37 -5.68
C PHE A 4 -59.58 5.97 -7.14
N ARG A 5 -59.32 6.93 -8.04
CA ARG A 5 -58.37 6.72 -9.15
C ARG A 5 -57.80 8.03 -9.69
N ARG A 6 -56.48 8.22 -9.52
CA ARG A 6 -55.64 9.22 -10.20
C ARG A 6 -54.73 8.48 -11.17
N ARG A 7 -54.68 8.92 -12.43
CA ARG A 7 -53.55 8.71 -13.33
C ARG A 7 -53.55 9.86 -14.36
N LYS A 8 -52.53 10.72 -14.31
CA LYS A 8 -52.25 11.73 -15.34
C LYS A 8 -50.94 11.28 -16.00
N ASN A 9 -50.99 11.03 -17.30
CA ASN A 9 -49.87 10.62 -18.12
C ASN A 9 -49.62 11.68 -19.20
N GLN A 10 -48.34 11.98 -19.40
CA GLN A 10 -47.66 12.44 -20.61
C GLN A 10 -48.24 13.60 -21.42
N ASP A 11 -47.50 14.70 -21.44
CA ASP A 11 -47.35 15.53 -22.64
C ASP A 11 -45.85 15.65 -22.95
N ALA A 12 -45.54 15.46 -24.23
CA ALA A 12 -44.28 15.71 -24.88
C ALA A 12 -44.16 17.20 -25.20
N ASP A 13 -42.94 17.75 -25.16
CA ASP A 13 -42.53 18.74 -26.17
C ASP A 13 -41.00 18.84 -26.20
N GLU A 14 -40.44 18.58 -27.38
CA GLU A 14 -39.09 18.97 -27.77
C GLU A 14 -39.11 20.48 -28.07
N THR A 15 -38.20 21.25 -27.51
CA THR A 15 -37.74 22.49 -28.15
C THR A 15 -36.28 22.70 -27.81
N GLU A 16 -35.45 22.48 -28.83
CA GLU A 16 -34.04 22.86 -28.90
C GLU A 16 -33.87 24.35 -28.60
N VAL A 17 -32.94 24.66 -27.69
CA VAL A 17 -32.30 25.97 -27.60
C VAL A 17 -30.83 25.78 -27.23
N ALA A 18 -29.98 26.17 -28.18
CA ALA A 18 -28.67 26.79 -28.03
C ALA A 18 -27.68 26.11 -27.06
N ALA A 19 -26.73 25.34 -27.57
CA ALA A 19 -25.42 25.84 -27.99
C ALA A 19 -24.53 26.36 -26.83
N VAL A 20 -23.28 25.86 -26.87
CA VAL A 20 -22.06 26.39 -26.24
C VAL A 20 -21.78 25.96 -24.79
N VAL A 21 -21.30 24.72 -24.59
CA VAL A 21 -20.19 24.45 -23.64
C VAL A 21 -19.40 23.19 -24.07
N GLU A 22 -18.80 23.21 -25.26
CA GLU A 22 -17.78 22.22 -25.64
C GLU A 22 -16.42 22.91 -25.68
N GLU A 23 -15.92 23.31 -24.50
CA GLU A 23 -14.50 23.59 -24.29
C GLU A 23 -14.20 23.60 -22.78
N ALA A 24 -13.79 22.44 -22.27
CA ALA A 24 -13.00 22.36 -21.05
C ALA A 24 -11.98 21.23 -21.25
N ALA A 25 -11.04 21.51 -22.15
CA ALA A 25 -9.77 20.81 -22.21
C ALA A 25 -9.01 21.06 -20.90
N ALA A 26 -9.20 20.19 -19.92
CA ALA A 26 -8.16 19.94 -18.92
C ALA A 26 -7.23 18.89 -19.53
N ALA A 27 -6.26 19.37 -20.30
CA ALA A 27 -5.10 18.56 -20.64
C ALA A 27 -4.44 18.16 -19.31
N VAL A 28 -4.64 16.91 -18.90
CA VAL A 28 -3.74 16.25 -17.95
C VAL A 28 -2.41 16.16 -18.68
N GLU A 29 -1.57 17.15 -18.44
CA GLU A 29 -0.15 17.11 -18.80
C GLU A 29 0.38 15.84 -18.12
N ALA A 30 0.60 14.80 -18.93
CA ALA A 30 1.20 13.57 -18.47
C ALA A 30 2.60 13.91 -17.99
N GLU A 31 2.71 14.17 -16.69
CA GLU A 31 3.97 14.31 -15.99
C GLU A 31 4.80 13.09 -16.38
N SER A 32 5.86 13.31 -17.17
CA SER A 32 6.72 12.23 -17.60
C SER A 32 7.26 11.57 -16.35
N PRO A 33 7.16 10.24 -16.19
CA PRO A 33 7.59 9.59 -14.97
C PRO A 33 9.05 9.98 -14.73
N ALA A 34 9.32 10.56 -13.56
CA ALA A 34 10.67 10.80 -13.11
C ALA A 34 11.46 9.49 -13.26
N PRO A 35 12.75 9.53 -13.65
CA PRO A 35 13.54 8.32 -13.84
C PRO A 35 13.45 7.49 -12.55
N GLU A 36 12.93 6.26 -12.66
CA GLU A 36 12.83 5.39 -11.50
C GLU A 36 14.22 5.20 -10.90
N PRO A 37 14.37 5.33 -9.58
CA PRO A 37 15.65 5.06 -8.94
C PRO A 37 16.07 3.64 -9.31
N SER A 38 17.33 3.46 -9.73
CA SER A 38 17.86 2.13 -9.96
C SER A 38 17.76 1.35 -8.65
N ARG A 39 16.95 0.29 -8.62
CA ARG A 39 16.76 -0.62 -7.48
C ARG A 39 17.47 -1.95 -7.74
N PRO A 40 18.82 -1.98 -7.84
CA PRO A 40 19.55 -3.20 -8.19
C PRO A 40 19.39 -4.32 -7.16
N LEU A 41 18.98 -3.98 -5.93
CA LEU A 41 18.78 -4.89 -4.81
C LEU A 41 17.29 -5.07 -4.44
N GLY A 42 16.38 -4.58 -5.28
CA GLY A 42 14.94 -4.63 -5.05
C GLY A 42 14.40 -3.47 -4.18
N PRO A 43 13.13 -3.55 -3.76
CA PRO A 43 12.17 -4.61 -4.08
C PRO A 43 11.83 -4.65 -5.57
N TRP A 44 11.73 -5.87 -6.11
CA TRP A 44 11.44 -6.14 -7.52
C TRP A 44 9.96 -6.48 -7.71
N ASP A 45 9.44 -6.15 -8.89
CA ASP A 45 8.22 -6.79 -9.38
C ASP A 45 8.49 -8.26 -9.70
N GLU A 46 7.46 -9.10 -9.68
CA GLU A 46 7.60 -10.56 -9.86
C GLU A 46 8.33 -10.93 -11.17
N ALA A 47 8.14 -10.16 -12.24
CA ALA A 47 8.76 -10.39 -13.53
C ALA A 47 10.26 -10.02 -13.58
N ASP A 48 10.71 -9.14 -12.69
CA ASP A 48 12.08 -8.62 -12.66
C ASP A 48 12.92 -9.24 -11.52
N ALA A 49 12.31 -10.08 -10.69
CA ALA A 49 12.98 -10.74 -9.59
C ALA A 49 14.12 -11.66 -10.11
N PRO A 50 15.29 -11.66 -9.43
CA PRO A 50 16.41 -12.50 -9.84
C PRO A 50 16.06 -13.99 -9.71
N ASP A 51 16.53 -14.79 -10.67
CA ASP A 51 16.51 -16.26 -10.59
C ASP A 51 17.70 -16.73 -9.74
N ASP A 52 17.55 -16.61 -8.42
CA ASP A 52 18.58 -16.89 -7.41
C ASP A 52 18.37 -18.23 -6.68
N GLU A 53 17.40 -19.04 -7.13
CA GLU A 53 16.99 -20.32 -6.55
C GLU A 53 16.65 -20.26 -5.04
N LEU A 54 16.50 -19.06 -4.46
CA LEU A 54 16.17 -18.89 -3.05
C LEU A 54 14.69 -19.19 -2.80
N ASN A 55 14.41 -19.92 -1.72
CA ASN A 55 13.05 -20.09 -1.23
C ASN A 55 12.51 -18.74 -0.76
N ARG A 56 11.25 -18.42 -1.09
CA ARG A 56 10.59 -17.17 -0.71
C ARG A 56 9.32 -17.46 0.10
N ILE A 57 9.11 -16.69 1.17
CA ILE A 57 7.87 -16.69 1.94
C ILE A 57 6.89 -15.76 1.24
N ASP A 58 5.67 -16.23 1.03
CA ASP A 58 4.58 -15.42 0.47
C ASP A 58 3.78 -14.76 1.59
N LEU A 59 3.80 -13.42 1.63
CA LEU A 59 3.02 -12.57 2.54
C LEU A 59 1.81 -11.95 1.82
N GLY A 60 1.37 -12.54 0.70
CA GLY A 60 0.28 -12.07 -0.15
C GLY A 60 0.72 -10.98 -1.12
N GLY A 61 1.10 -9.80 -0.61
CA GLY A 61 1.55 -8.67 -1.42
C GLY A 61 3.07 -8.59 -1.61
N LEU A 62 3.83 -9.43 -0.91
CA LEU A 62 5.29 -9.40 -0.88
C LEU A 62 5.84 -10.81 -0.77
N ARG A 63 6.88 -11.12 -1.55
CA ARG A 63 7.64 -12.36 -1.44
C ARG A 63 9.01 -12.09 -0.84
N VAL A 64 9.29 -12.66 0.33
CA VAL A 64 10.53 -12.41 1.08
C VAL A 64 11.49 -13.59 0.93
N PRO A 65 12.72 -13.42 0.42
CA PRO A 65 13.69 -14.50 0.29
C PRO A 65 14.18 -15.00 1.65
N VAL A 66 14.47 -16.29 1.74
CA VAL A 66 15.02 -16.97 2.92
C VAL A 66 16.42 -17.49 2.59
N PRO A 67 17.47 -16.74 2.95
CA PRO A 67 18.85 -17.18 2.75
C PRO A 67 19.17 -18.47 3.53
N PRO A 68 20.24 -19.19 3.15
CA PRO A 68 20.74 -20.30 3.94
C PRO A 68 21.03 -19.91 5.39
N SER A 69 20.82 -20.86 6.30
CA SER A 69 21.06 -20.68 7.75
C SER A 69 20.20 -19.60 8.42
N THR A 70 19.07 -19.22 7.81
CA THR A 70 18.06 -18.35 8.42
C THR A 70 16.95 -19.17 9.07
N GLU A 71 16.71 -18.93 10.36
CA GLU A 71 15.51 -19.42 11.04
C GLU A 71 14.33 -18.52 10.68
N VAL A 72 13.21 -19.13 10.28
CA VAL A 72 12.00 -18.41 9.90
C VAL A 72 10.88 -18.73 10.89
N ARG A 73 10.23 -17.69 11.40
CA ARG A 73 8.99 -17.79 12.17
C ARG A 73 7.90 -17.06 11.39
N VAL A 74 6.77 -17.70 11.22
CA VAL A 74 5.66 -17.19 10.41
C VAL A 74 4.46 -16.97 11.32
N ASP A 75 3.91 -15.76 11.26
CA ASP A 75 2.66 -15.43 11.96
C ASP A 75 1.50 -15.55 10.99
N VAL A 76 0.49 -16.32 11.38
CA VAL A 76 -0.68 -16.63 10.56
C VAL A 76 -1.92 -16.02 11.22
N SER A 77 -2.77 -15.37 10.42
CA SER A 77 -4.03 -14.81 10.88
C SER A 77 -5.02 -15.90 11.27
N PRO A 78 -6.09 -15.59 12.02
CA PRO A 78 -7.18 -16.52 12.30
C PRO A 78 -7.83 -17.11 11.05
N GLU A 79 -7.80 -16.37 9.94
CA GLU A 79 -8.32 -16.76 8.62
C GLU A 79 -7.38 -17.69 7.84
N GLY A 80 -6.15 -17.89 8.34
CA GLY A 80 -5.16 -18.79 7.73
C GLY A 80 -4.16 -18.12 6.79
N GLU A 81 -4.16 -16.79 6.70
CA GLU A 81 -3.25 -16.04 5.85
C GLU A 81 -1.94 -15.72 6.57
N VAL A 82 -0.81 -15.76 5.87
CA VAL A 82 0.46 -15.33 6.45
C VAL A 82 0.51 -13.81 6.51
N VAL A 83 0.62 -13.24 7.71
CA VAL A 83 0.58 -11.79 7.94
C VAL A 83 1.95 -11.19 8.25
N ALA A 84 2.86 -12.00 8.79
CA ALA A 84 4.22 -11.58 9.08
C ALA A 84 5.22 -12.73 8.98
N ALA A 85 6.48 -12.38 8.71
CA ALA A 85 7.61 -13.28 8.80
C ALA A 85 8.73 -12.65 9.62
N THR A 86 9.24 -13.39 10.59
CA THR A 86 10.46 -13.05 11.32
C THR A 86 11.60 -13.94 10.84
N LEU A 87 12.63 -13.31 10.28
CA LEU A 87 13.86 -13.94 9.82
C LEU A 87 14.95 -13.70 10.84
N VAL A 88 15.56 -14.76 11.36
CA VAL A 88 16.66 -14.71 12.32
C VAL A 88 17.90 -15.34 11.71
N GLN A 89 19.00 -14.58 11.66
CA GLN A 89 20.28 -15.03 11.15
C GLN A 89 21.39 -14.59 12.10
N GLY A 90 22.05 -15.56 12.76
CA GLY A 90 23.07 -15.28 13.76
C GLY A 90 22.51 -14.44 14.93
N THR A 91 23.04 -13.23 15.13
CA THR A 91 22.57 -12.27 16.15
C THR A 91 21.63 -11.21 15.59
N SER A 92 21.26 -11.31 14.31
CA SER A 92 20.39 -10.35 13.64
C SER A 92 18.99 -10.94 13.46
N ALA A 93 17.98 -10.10 13.63
CA ALA A 93 16.58 -10.46 13.38
C ALA A 93 15.91 -9.35 12.57
N MET A 94 15.07 -9.74 11.62
CA MET A 94 14.25 -8.85 10.81
C MET A 94 12.82 -9.37 10.80
N GLN A 95 11.88 -8.51 11.16
CA GLN A 95 10.46 -8.80 11.02
C GLN A 95 9.90 -8.02 9.84
N VAL A 96 9.20 -8.72 8.96
CA VAL A 96 8.53 -8.15 7.79
C VAL A 96 7.04 -8.36 7.94
N ASN A 97 6.29 -7.28 7.83
CA ASN A 97 4.82 -7.28 7.85
C ASN A 97 4.34 -6.65 6.54
N ALA A 98 3.35 -7.27 5.89
CA ALA A 98 2.76 -6.74 4.67
C ALA A 98 1.38 -6.15 4.99
N PHE A 99 1.19 -4.85 4.73
CA PHE A 99 -0.10 -4.19 4.90
C PHE A 99 -0.58 -3.61 3.57
N ALA A 100 -1.88 -3.74 3.31
CA ALA A 100 -2.52 -3.08 2.20
C ALA A 100 -2.94 -1.66 2.62
N ALA A 101 -2.31 -0.64 2.06
CA ALA A 101 -2.73 0.73 2.29
C ALA A 101 -4.12 0.99 1.68
N PRO A 102 -4.99 1.79 2.34
CA PRO A 102 -6.26 2.22 1.76
C PRO A 102 -6.05 2.97 0.45
N ARG A 103 -6.99 2.82 -0.50
CA ARG A 103 -6.86 3.41 -1.85
C ARG A 103 -6.83 4.94 -1.89
N ARG A 104 -7.28 5.62 -0.83
CA ARG A 104 -7.51 7.08 -0.82
C ARG A 104 -6.87 7.82 0.35
N SER A 105 -6.31 7.13 1.33
CA SER A 105 -5.73 7.74 2.52
C SER A 105 -4.39 7.10 2.83
N GLY A 106 -3.35 7.93 3.05
CA GLY A 106 -2.07 7.48 3.55
C GLY A 106 -2.17 7.15 5.04
N ILE A 107 -1.76 5.95 5.43
CA ILE A 107 -1.74 5.50 6.84
C ILE A 107 -0.32 5.53 7.44
N TRP A 108 0.71 5.69 6.60
CA TRP A 108 2.08 5.44 6.99
C TRP A 108 2.65 6.51 7.93
N ASP A 109 2.25 7.77 7.78
CA ASP A 109 2.70 8.85 8.68
C ASP A 109 2.15 8.63 10.11
N GLU A 110 0.89 8.23 10.21
CA GLU A 110 0.24 7.89 11.48
C GLU A 110 0.90 6.67 12.13
N VAL A 111 1.04 5.56 11.38
CA VAL A 111 1.67 4.34 11.86
C VAL A 111 3.11 4.59 12.32
N ARG A 112 3.92 5.36 11.57
CA ARG A 112 5.27 5.72 12.00
C ARG A 112 5.25 6.56 13.29
N GLY A 113 4.30 7.48 13.41
CA GLY A 113 4.11 8.27 14.63
C GLY A 113 3.80 7.41 15.86
N GLU A 114 2.91 6.43 15.72
CA GLU A 114 2.56 5.48 16.78
C GLU A 114 3.75 4.62 17.20
N ILE A 115 4.49 4.06 16.23
CA ILE A 115 5.70 3.26 16.51
C ILE A 115 6.75 4.12 17.23
N ALA A 116 6.99 5.35 16.74
CA ALA A 116 7.94 6.26 17.34
C ALA A 116 7.54 6.68 18.76
N ALA A 117 6.25 6.85 19.05
CA ALA A 117 5.76 7.11 20.39
C ALA A 117 6.01 5.92 21.33
N ALA A 118 5.63 4.71 20.89
CA ALA A 118 5.82 3.48 21.68
C ALA A 118 7.30 3.20 22.01
N LEU A 119 8.21 3.47 21.06
CA LEU A 119 9.65 3.33 21.29
C LEU A 119 10.20 4.35 22.29
N ARG A 120 9.68 5.58 22.29
CA ARG A 120 10.09 6.60 23.28
C ARG A 120 9.54 6.28 24.67
N GLU A 121 8.33 5.73 24.75
CA GLU A 121 7.73 5.28 26.01
C GLU A 121 8.51 4.13 26.67
N SER A 122 9.12 3.24 25.87
CA SER A 122 9.97 2.16 26.37
C SER A 122 11.40 2.61 26.73
N GLY A 123 11.71 3.91 26.63
CA GLY A 123 13.01 4.49 26.98
C GLY A 123 14.00 4.59 25.82
N GLY A 124 13.59 4.25 24.60
CA GLY A 124 14.41 4.38 23.40
C GLY A 124 14.34 5.77 22.75
N SER A 125 15.05 5.90 21.62
CA SER A 125 14.98 7.06 20.73
C SER A 125 14.43 6.64 19.37
N ALA A 126 13.78 7.58 18.67
CA ALA A 126 13.24 7.36 17.33
C ALA A 126 13.29 8.66 16.52
N THR A 127 13.81 8.62 15.30
CA THR A 127 13.96 9.78 14.40
C THR A 127 13.63 9.41 12.97
N ASP A 128 12.91 10.28 12.28
CA ASP A 128 12.64 10.12 10.85
C ASP A 128 13.91 10.41 10.04
N ALA A 129 14.14 9.60 9.01
CA ALA A 129 15.23 9.75 8.06
C ALA A 129 14.72 9.46 6.64
N GLU A 130 15.32 10.11 5.65
CA GLU A 130 15.07 9.77 4.24
C GLU A 130 15.97 8.59 3.85
N GLY A 131 15.37 7.54 3.31
CA GLY A 131 16.05 6.31 2.91
C GLY A 131 15.63 5.81 1.53
N PRO A 132 16.26 4.72 1.04
CA PRO A 132 16.00 4.17 -0.29
C PRO A 132 14.55 3.71 -0.51
N TYR A 133 13.78 3.51 0.57
CA TYR A 133 12.38 3.07 0.52
C TYR A 133 11.38 4.17 0.95
N GLY A 134 11.83 5.42 1.01
CA GLY A 134 11.03 6.58 1.45
C GLY A 134 11.39 7.00 2.88
N THR A 135 10.41 7.56 3.60
CA THR A 135 10.61 7.99 4.99
C THR A 135 10.70 6.79 5.93
N GLU A 136 11.86 6.64 6.56
CA GLU A 136 12.20 5.58 7.50
C GLU A 136 12.21 6.10 8.93
N LEU A 137 12.00 5.19 9.89
CA LEU A 137 12.14 5.48 11.32
C LEU A 137 13.38 4.77 11.86
N HIS A 138 14.39 5.54 12.27
CA HIS A 138 15.61 5.00 12.87
C HIS A 138 15.48 5.04 14.38
N ALA A 139 15.71 3.90 15.04
CA ALA A 139 15.50 3.75 16.48
C ALA A 139 16.71 3.15 17.19
N SER A 140 16.90 3.53 18.45
CA SER A 140 17.91 2.95 19.34
C SER A 140 17.31 2.73 20.73
N VAL A 141 17.69 1.65 21.41
CA VAL A 141 17.29 1.35 22.79
C VAL A 141 18.54 1.22 23.65
#